data_AF-A0A1C7NNR5-F1
#
_entry.id   AF-A0A1C7NNR5-F1
#
_cell.length_a   1.000
_cell.length_b   1.000
_cell.length_c   1.000
_cell.angle_alpha   90.00
_cell.angle_beta   90.00
_cell.angle_gamma   90.00
#
_symmetry.space_group_name_H-M   'P 1'
#
loop_
_entity.id
_entity.type
_entity.pdbx_description
1 polymer ?
#
loop_
_entity_poly.entity_id
_entity_poly.type
_entity_poly.pdbx_seq_one_letter_code
_entity_poly.pdbx_strand_id
1 'polypeptide(L)'
;MIPTNEILYLTSVAFEVFVTLTIAWKTFAQPKKVRYVLLIFCILTLPSAFVNVATEMERVPDHWNSFCYLVSTCILLLLHFWLNLDIGRRLRTEGIQWRNVYMIITITSLVATIGCLLGQIIILLVNHEMYPRRPLFIAGVCLAIACDSGIFVYSFSTLIHLRDQRHHQGQSRATALGVWFLSIQAIWYLLFGALYIWFFFQDWSKLSVMLAFDYIMRSLLCLMFAWPPPDCIIEFMSERLFNTETYQATFKDNTIPIDTLSASKTAISYGHQQQKDAKQLGFEGCTNDDDLEEGRPDIFFSSNIAIVSPDKP
;
A
#
# COMPACT_ATOMS: atom_id res chain seq x y z
N MET A 1 -17.99 39.29 -2.33
CA MET A 1 -16.66 38.74 -2.65
C MET A 1 -16.52 37.51 -1.77
N ILE A 2 -16.38 36.30 -2.35
CA ILE A 2 -16.24 35.08 -1.54
C ILE A 2 -14.84 35.14 -0.90
N PRO A 3 -14.70 35.07 0.43
CA PRO A 3 -13.40 35.10 1.08
C PRO A 3 -12.55 33.90 0.65
N THR A 4 -11.24 34.11 0.50
CA THR A 4 -10.28 33.13 -0.06
C THR A 4 -10.33 31.75 0.63
N ASN A 5 -10.64 31.71 1.92
CA ASN A 5 -10.74 30.47 2.68
C ASN A 5 -11.98 29.65 2.29
N GLU A 6 -13.14 30.28 2.05
CA GLU A 6 -14.35 29.57 1.60
C GLU A 6 -14.12 28.88 0.24
N ILE A 7 -13.35 29.52 -0.66
CA ILE A 7 -12.99 28.94 -1.95
C ILE A 7 -12.14 27.67 -1.73
N LEU A 8 -11.16 27.70 -0.82
CA LEU A 8 -10.33 26.55 -0.48
C LEU A 8 -11.19 25.38 0.02
N TYR A 9 -12.08 25.64 0.97
CA TYR A 9 -12.95 24.63 1.59
C TYR A 9 -13.93 23.99 0.58
N LEU A 10 -14.59 24.81 -0.23
CA LEU A 10 -15.48 24.33 -1.29
C LEU A 10 -14.71 23.53 -2.35
N THR A 11 -13.52 23.99 -2.73
CA THR A 11 -12.66 23.29 -3.69
C THR A 11 -12.21 21.94 -3.13
N SER A 12 -11.86 21.87 -1.84
CA SER A 12 -11.50 20.63 -1.16
C SER A 12 -12.61 19.59 -1.27
N VAL A 13 -13.85 19.94 -0.90
CA VAL A 13 -14.99 19.01 -0.96
C VAL A 13 -15.33 18.64 -2.40
N ALA A 14 -15.36 19.61 -3.33
CA ALA A 14 -15.63 19.31 -4.73
C ALA A 14 -14.59 18.33 -5.30
N PHE A 15 -13.32 18.51 -4.94
CA PHE A 15 -12.25 17.60 -5.32
C PHE A 15 -12.44 16.20 -4.69
N GLU A 16 -12.76 16.11 -3.41
CA GLU A 16 -13.02 14.81 -2.75
C GLU A 16 -14.20 14.07 -3.38
N VAL A 17 -15.30 14.76 -3.70
CA VAL A 17 -16.44 14.19 -4.41
C VAL A 17 -16.01 13.65 -5.77
N PHE A 18 -15.26 14.44 -6.55
CA PHE A 18 -14.73 14.02 -7.84
C PHE A 18 -13.85 12.77 -7.73
N VAL A 19 -12.91 12.75 -6.77
CA VAL A 19 -12.03 11.60 -6.54
C VAL A 19 -12.85 10.37 -6.13
N THR A 20 -13.79 10.52 -5.20
CA THR A 20 -14.66 9.43 -4.72
C THR A 20 -15.45 8.82 -5.87
N LEU A 21 -16.08 9.66 -6.72
CA LEU A 21 -16.82 9.20 -7.89
C LEU A 21 -15.91 8.49 -8.90
N THR A 22 -14.71 9.02 -9.11
CA THR A 22 -13.75 8.43 -10.05
C THR A 22 -13.25 7.06 -9.56
N ILE A 23 -12.95 6.94 -8.27
CA ILE A 23 -12.54 5.67 -7.65
C ILE A 23 -13.72 4.68 -7.65
N ALA A 24 -14.93 5.13 -7.34
CA ALA A 24 -16.13 4.31 -7.42
C ALA A 24 -16.33 3.75 -8.84
N TRP A 25 -16.33 4.63 -9.85
CA TRP A 25 -16.41 4.24 -11.26
C TRP A 25 -15.34 3.21 -11.62
N LYS A 26 -14.08 3.46 -11.25
CA LYS A 26 -12.97 2.55 -11.56
C LYS A 26 -13.08 1.22 -10.83
N THR A 27 -13.60 1.23 -9.59
CA THR A 27 -13.81 0.03 -8.78
C THR A 27 -14.90 -0.84 -9.38
N PHE A 28 -16.02 -0.27 -9.80
CA PHE A 28 -17.11 -1.03 -10.43
C PHE A 28 -16.77 -1.51 -11.84
N ALA A 29 -16.06 -0.70 -12.63
CA ALA A 29 -15.63 -1.09 -13.97
C ALA A 29 -14.56 -2.19 -13.96
N GLN A 30 -13.71 -2.21 -12.93
CA GLN A 30 -12.59 -3.15 -12.81
C GLN A 30 -12.38 -3.53 -11.34
N PRO A 31 -13.19 -4.46 -10.82
CA PRO A 31 -13.18 -4.81 -9.40
C PRO A 31 -11.84 -5.41 -9.00
N LYS A 32 -11.14 -4.69 -8.12
CA LYS A 32 -9.93 -5.16 -7.44
C LYS A 32 -10.08 -4.85 -5.97
N LYS A 33 -9.62 -5.75 -5.11
CA LYS A 33 -9.87 -5.62 -3.66
C LYS A 33 -9.18 -4.39 -3.06
N VAL A 34 -7.99 -4.01 -3.55
CA VAL A 34 -7.34 -2.73 -3.18
C VAL A 34 -8.23 -1.53 -3.51
N ARG A 35 -8.94 -1.56 -4.64
CA ARG A 35 -9.84 -0.47 -5.05
C ARG A 35 -11.07 -0.38 -4.16
N TYR A 36 -11.60 -1.51 -3.68
CA TYR A 36 -12.66 -1.50 -2.67
C TYR A 36 -12.19 -0.89 -1.34
N VAL A 37 -10.95 -1.17 -0.91
CA VAL A 37 -10.37 -0.53 0.28
C VAL A 37 -10.24 0.98 0.09
N LEU A 38 -9.74 1.42 -1.08
CA LEU A 38 -9.66 2.85 -1.43
C LEU A 38 -11.05 3.50 -1.49
N LEU A 39 -12.06 2.81 -2.03
CA LEU A 39 -13.43 3.30 -2.09
C LEU A 39 -14.04 3.46 -0.69
N ILE A 40 -13.87 2.46 0.19
CA ILE A 40 -14.29 2.55 1.60
C ILE A 40 -13.61 3.74 2.25
N PHE A 41 -12.32 3.92 2.00
CA PHE A 41 -11.58 5.04 2.53
C PHE A 41 -12.16 6.40 2.10
N CYS A 42 -12.41 6.60 0.79
CA CYS A 42 -13.03 7.83 0.29
C CYS A 42 -14.43 8.05 0.86
N ILE A 43 -15.25 7.00 1.00
CA ILE A 43 -16.59 7.09 1.58
C ILE A 43 -16.53 7.52 3.05
N LEU A 44 -15.51 7.09 3.80
CA LEU A 44 -15.35 7.44 5.20
C LEU A 44 -14.75 8.85 5.42
N THR A 45 -13.93 9.34 4.50
CA THR A 45 -13.33 10.69 4.60
C THR A 45 -14.27 11.78 4.13
N LEU A 46 -15.12 11.50 3.13
CA LEU A 46 -15.99 12.48 2.51
C LEU A 46 -16.93 13.21 3.50
N PRO A 47 -17.62 12.52 4.45
CA PRO A 47 -18.42 13.20 5.46
C PRO A 47 -17.60 14.16 6.32
N SER A 48 -16.36 13.81 6.65
CA SER A 48 -15.49 14.66 7.47
C SER A 48 -15.10 15.93 6.72
N ALA A 49 -14.86 15.87 5.41
CA ALA A 49 -14.62 17.08 4.61
C ALA A 49 -15.87 17.96 4.53
N PHE A 50 -17.08 17.40 4.38
CA PHE A 50 -18.32 18.17 4.47
C PHE A 50 -18.48 18.86 5.82
N VAL A 51 -18.19 18.16 6.93
CA VAL A 51 -18.24 18.75 8.27
C VAL A 51 -17.22 19.87 8.41
N ASN A 52 -16.00 19.71 7.89
CA ASN A 52 -14.98 20.77 7.89
C ASN A 52 -15.47 22.06 7.22
N VAL A 53 -16.13 21.95 6.04
CA VAL A 53 -16.72 23.12 5.36
C VAL A 53 -17.90 23.69 6.15
N ALA A 54 -18.77 22.82 6.68
CA ALA A 54 -19.94 23.25 7.44
C ALA A 54 -19.54 23.99 8.72
N THR A 55 -18.46 23.56 9.37
CA THR A 55 -17.88 24.24 10.54
C THR A 55 -17.35 25.62 10.19
N GLU A 56 -16.62 25.77 9.09
CA GLU A 56 -16.09 27.06 8.64
C GLU A 56 -17.18 28.03 8.17
N MET A 57 -18.31 27.50 7.68
CA MET A 57 -19.52 28.28 7.40
C MET A 57 -20.38 28.54 8.65
N GLU A 58 -19.86 28.25 9.85
CA GLU A 58 -20.53 28.41 11.15
C GLU A 58 -21.87 27.65 11.25
N ARG A 59 -22.08 26.62 10.43
CA ARG A 59 -23.30 25.80 10.44
C ARG A 59 -23.23 24.64 11.43
N VAL A 60 -22.03 24.24 11.80
CA VAL A 60 -21.76 23.12 12.71
C VAL A 60 -20.69 23.53 13.72
N PRO A 61 -20.83 23.22 15.01
CA PRO A 61 -19.80 23.53 16.01
C PRO A 61 -18.42 22.89 15.71
N ASP A 62 -17.34 23.58 16.09
CA ASP A 62 -15.94 23.14 15.84
C ASP A 62 -15.60 21.74 16.37
N HIS A 63 -16.20 21.34 17.49
CA HIS A 63 -15.93 20.04 18.10
C HIS A 63 -16.33 18.86 17.18
N TRP A 64 -17.30 19.04 16.30
CA TRP A 64 -17.69 18.01 15.33
C TRP A 64 -16.65 17.81 14.24
N ASN A 65 -15.98 18.87 13.81
CA ASN A 65 -14.89 18.79 12.84
C ASN A 65 -13.75 17.93 13.40
N SER A 66 -13.33 18.25 14.62
CA SER A 66 -12.35 17.48 15.39
C SER A 66 -12.78 16.02 15.57
N PHE A 67 -14.03 15.77 15.94
CA PHE A 67 -14.58 14.43 16.14
C PHE A 67 -14.56 13.59 14.85
N CYS A 68 -15.12 14.11 13.75
CA CYS A 68 -15.16 13.43 12.46
C CYS A 68 -13.75 13.13 11.94
N TYR A 69 -12.83 14.07 12.08
CA TYR A 69 -11.44 13.86 11.73
C TYR A 69 -10.79 12.72 12.56
N LEU A 70 -10.97 12.70 13.88
CA LEU A 70 -10.36 11.66 14.73
C LEU A 70 -10.94 10.27 14.44
N VAL A 71 -12.26 10.16 14.24
CA VAL A 71 -12.92 8.89 13.90
C VAL A 71 -12.44 8.39 12.54
N SER A 72 -12.45 9.24 11.51
CA SER A 72 -11.98 8.87 10.17
C SER A 72 -10.49 8.47 10.18
N THR A 73 -9.66 9.19 10.92
CA THR A 73 -8.23 8.87 11.08
C THR A 73 -7.99 7.55 11.81
N CYS A 74 -8.81 7.22 12.82
CA CYS A 74 -8.73 5.94 13.52
C CYS A 74 -8.99 4.76 12.56
N ILE A 75 -10.07 4.84 11.77
CA ILE A 75 -10.41 3.79 10.80
C ILE A 75 -9.34 3.72 9.70
N LEU A 76 -8.87 4.88 9.23
CA LEU A 76 -7.82 4.96 8.22
C LEU A 76 -6.54 4.25 8.66
N LEU A 77 -6.04 4.54 9.86
CA LEU A 77 -4.79 3.94 10.35
C LEU A 77 -4.87 2.42 10.40
N LEU A 78 -6.02 1.87 10.81
CA LEU A 78 -6.24 0.42 10.82
C LEU A 78 -6.24 -0.14 9.38
N LEU A 79 -6.99 0.46 8.47
CA LEU A 79 -7.02 0.02 7.07
C LEU A 79 -5.63 0.11 6.43
N HIS A 80 -4.89 1.18 6.72
CA HIS A 80 -3.56 1.44 6.20
C HIS A 80 -2.55 0.41 6.72
N PHE A 81 -2.59 0.11 8.01
CA PHE A 81 -1.78 -0.95 8.62
C PHE A 81 -2.03 -2.31 7.95
N TRP A 82 -3.30 -2.70 7.79
CA TRP A 82 -3.66 -3.98 7.17
C TRP A 82 -3.25 -4.05 5.70
N LEU A 83 -3.40 -2.96 4.95
CA LEU A 83 -2.99 -2.87 3.56
C LEU A 83 -1.46 -3.08 3.43
N ASN A 84 -0.67 -2.37 4.23
CA ASN A 84 0.80 -2.52 4.19
C ASN A 84 1.25 -3.90 4.64
N LEU A 85 0.57 -4.48 5.64
CA LEU A 85 0.86 -5.83 6.09
C LEU A 85 0.56 -6.88 5.01
N ASP A 86 -0.53 -6.74 4.24
CA ASP A 86 -0.82 -7.64 3.10
C ASP A 86 0.22 -7.49 1.99
N ILE A 87 0.63 -6.26 1.66
CA ILE A 87 1.71 -6.00 0.70
C ILE A 87 3.01 -6.66 1.19
N GLY A 88 3.40 -6.42 2.45
CA GLY A 88 4.59 -7.00 3.06
C GLY A 88 4.55 -8.53 3.08
N ARG A 89 3.41 -9.14 3.36
CA ARG A 89 3.22 -10.60 3.31
C ARG A 89 3.50 -11.16 1.91
N ARG A 90 3.13 -10.44 0.85
CA ARG A 90 3.35 -10.88 -0.55
C ARG A 90 4.79 -10.73 -1.01
N LEU A 91 5.48 -9.72 -0.48
CA LEU A 91 6.90 -9.50 -0.76
C LEU A 91 7.80 -10.48 0.02
N ARG A 92 7.27 -11.12 1.07
CA ARG A 92 7.98 -12.06 1.92
C ARG A 92 7.69 -13.51 1.56
N THR A 93 8.71 -14.22 1.08
CA THR A 93 8.65 -15.67 0.83
C THR A 93 8.42 -16.48 2.12
N GLU A 94 8.94 -15.99 3.25
CA GLU A 94 8.85 -16.64 4.56
C GLU A 94 7.55 -16.30 5.34
N GLY A 95 6.65 -15.50 4.76
CA GLY A 95 5.43 -15.04 5.43
C GLY A 95 5.68 -13.96 6.52
N ILE A 96 4.66 -13.74 7.37
CA ILE A 96 4.68 -12.71 8.43
C ILE A 96 5.34 -13.27 9.70
N GLN A 97 6.52 -12.75 10.00
CA GLN A 97 7.23 -12.93 11.27
C GLN A 97 6.79 -11.88 12.30
N TRP A 98 5.82 -12.22 13.15
CA TRP A 98 5.29 -11.33 14.20
C TRP A 98 6.30 -10.95 15.28
N ARG A 99 7.33 -11.78 15.50
CA ARG A 99 8.38 -11.54 16.50
C ARG A 99 9.50 -10.60 16.02
N ASN A 100 9.44 -10.14 14.77
CA ASN A 100 10.42 -9.21 14.24
C ASN A 100 10.33 -7.86 14.97
N VAL A 101 11.48 -7.26 15.31
CA VAL A 101 11.56 -6.00 16.07
C VAL A 101 10.75 -4.89 15.41
N TYR A 102 10.81 -4.75 14.08
CA TYR A 102 10.05 -3.72 13.35
C TYR A 102 8.54 -3.95 13.47
N MET A 103 8.11 -5.21 13.47
CA MET A 103 6.70 -5.58 13.59
C MET A 103 6.17 -5.32 15.01
N ILE A 104 6.98 -5.60 16.04
CA ILE A 104 6.66 -5.27 17.44
C ILE A 104 6.55 -3.76 17.63
N ILE A 105 7.51 -2.97 17.12
CA ILE A 105 7.46 -1.50 17.16
C ILE A 105 6.18 -1.02 16.49
N THR A 106 5.88 -1.52 15.30
CA THR A 106 4.67 -1.15 14.54
C THR A 106 3.40 -1.38 15.34
N ILE A 107 3.20 -2.59 15.89
CA ILE A 107 1.99 -2.92 16.64
C ILE A 107 1.88 -2.07 17.90
N THR A 108 2.99 -1.88 18.62
CA THR A 108 3.00 -1.07 19.84
C THR A 108 2.66 0.38 19.54
N SER A 109 3.26 0.94 18.49
CA SER A 109 2.97 2.29 18.00
C SER A 109 1.53 2.43 17.49
N LEU A 110 0.98 1.43 16.80
CA LEU A 110 -0.41 1.42 16.36
C LEU A 110 -1.37 1.45 17.56
N VAL A 111 -1.18 0.53 18.51
CA VAL A 111 -2.01 0.47 19.73
C VAL A 111 -1.94 1.78 20.51
N ALA A 112 -0.75 2.34 20.67
CA ALA A 112 -0.56 3.62 21.36
C ALA A 112 -1.23 4.77 20.60
N THR A 113 -1.12 4.82 19.27
CA THR A 113 -1.78 5.83 18.43
C THR A 113 -3.30 5.75 18.56
N ILE A 114 -3.87 4.55 18.43
CA ILE A 114 -5.30 4.32 18.58
C ILE A 114 -5.76 4.70 19.99
N GLY A 115 -4.96 4.39 21.02
CA GLY A 115 -5.20 4.84 22.39
C GLY A 115 -5.25 6.37 22.52
N CYS A 116 -4.30 7.08 21.91
CA CYS A 116 -4.31 8.55 21.87
C CYS A 116 -5.53 9.12 21.14
N LEU A 117 -5.96 8.50 20.03
CA LEU A 117 -7.15 8.94 19.28
C LEU A 117 -8.43 8.69 20.07
N LEU A 118 -8.62 7.49 20.62
CA LEU A 118 -9.78 7.16 21.44
C LEU A 118 -9.85 8.02 22.69
N GLY A 119 -8.72 8.24 23.37
CA GLY A 119 -8.65 9.14 24.52
C GLY A 119 -9.08 10.57 24.17
N GLN A 120 -8.65 11.09 23.02
CA GLN A 120 -9.07 12.41 22.54
C GLN A 120 -10.56 12.45 22.19
N ILE A 121 -11.09 11.41 21.53
CA ILE A 121 -12.53 11.31 21.25
C ILE A 121 -13.34 11.35 22.54
N ILE A 122 -12.95 10.56 23.56
CA ILE A 122 -13.63 10.54 24.86
C ILE A 122 -13.57 11.92 25.53
N ILE A 123 -12.39 12.56 25.56
CA ILE A 123 -12.21 13.88 26.16
C ILE A 123 -13.08 14.92 25.44
N LEU A 124 -13.10 14.92 24.11
CA LEU A 124 -13.93 15.83 23.30
C LEU A 124 -15.42 15.64 23.60
N LEU A 125 -15.88 14.39 23.70
CA LEU A 125 -17.28 14.08 23.96
C LEU A 125 -17.72 14.43 25.39
N VAL A 126 -16.85 14.25 26.39
CA VAL A 126 -17.18 14.49 27.80
C VAL A 126 -17.05 15.98 28.16
N ASN A 127 -15.99 16.63 27.70
CA ASN A 127 -15.68 18.01 28.09
C ASN A 127 -16.22 19.05 27.10
N HIS A 128 -16.75 18.63 25.95
CA HIS A 128 -17.15 19.51 24.85
C HIS A 128 -16.04 20.48 24.42
N GLU A 129 -14.78 20.04 24.49
CA GLU A 129 -13.62 20.82 24.03
C GLU A 129 -13.75 21.07 22.51
N MET A 130 -13.44 22.29 22.05
CA MET A 130 -13.51 22.63 20.62
C MET A 130 -12.45 21.90 19.79
N TYR A 131 -11.30 21.66 20.41
CA TYR A 131 -10.12 21.12 19.75
C TYR A 131 -9.54 19.94 20.54
N PRO A 132 -8.91 18.97 19.86
CA PRO A 132 -8.17 17.90 20.51
C PRO A 132 -7.03 18.45 21.39
N ARG A 133 -6.70 17.73 22.46
CA ARG A 133 -5.61 18.14 23.36
C ARG A 133 -4.27 18.06 22.65
N ARG A 134 -3.60 19.20 22.50
CA ARG A 134 -2.32 19.33 21.78
C ARG A 134 -1.26 18.29 22.10
N PRO A 135 -0.94 17.99 23.38
CA PRO A 135 0.07 16.99 23.68
C PRO A 135 -0.32 15.58 23.20
N LEU A 136 -1.59 15.18 23.36
CA LEU A 136 -2.08 13.88 22.89
C LEU A 136 -2.13 13.81 21.37
N PHE A 137 -2.52 14.92 20.72
CA PHE A 137 -2.54 15.02 19.26
C PHE A 137 -1.15 14.82 18.66
N ILE A 138 -0.16 15.58 19.14
CA ILE A 138 1.23 15.49 18.68
C ILE A 138 1.81 14.10 18.96
N ALA A 139 1.60 13.56 20.17
CA ALA A 139 2.04 12.21 20.52
C ALA A 139 1.43 11.15 19.58
N GLY A 140 0.12 11.25 19.31
CA GLY A 140 -0.58 10.38 18.37
C GLY A 140 0.02 10.45 16.96
N VAL A 141 0.29 11.64 16.43
CA VAL A 141 0.94 11.81 15.11
C VAL A 141 2.34 11.20 15.08
N CYS A 142 3.17 11.45 16.10
CA CYS A 142 4.52 10.88 16.17
C CYS A 142 4.49 9.34 16.24
N LEU A 143 3.56 8.77 17.01
CA LEU A 143 3.37 7.32 17.11
C LEU A 143 2.83 6.74 15.80
N ALA A 144 1.95 7.45 15.09
CA ALA A 144 1.46 7.04 13.77
C ALA A 144 2.63 6.95 12.77
N ILE A 145 3.49 7.97 12.73
CA ILE A 145 4.70 7.98 11.89
C ILE A 145 5.62 6.81 12.24
N ALA A 146 5.82 6.52 13.53
CA ALA A 146 6.63 5.37 13.96
C ALA A 146 6.02 4.03 13.54
N CYS A 147 4.69 3.89 13.64
CA CYS A 147 3.94 2.72 13.16
C CYS A 147 4.16 2.53 11.65
N ASP A 148 3.86 3.56 10.87
CA ASP A 148 3.95 3.54 9.42
C ASP A 148 5.38 3.32 8.92
N SER A 149 6.38 3.91 9.59
CA SER A 149 7.79 3.68 9.29
C SER A 149 8.22 2.25 9.63
N GLY A 150 7.73 1.70 10.75
CA GLY A 150 8.01 0.33 11.18
C GLY A 150 7.45 -0.71 10.20
N ILE A 151 6.18 -0.59 9.80
CA ILE A 151 5.55 -1.54 8.87
C ILE A 151 6.19 -1.42 7.48
N PHE A 152 6.59 -0.21 7.11
CA PHE A 152 7.31 0.05 5.89
C PHE A 152 8.67 -0.67 5.90
N VAL A 153 9.54 -0.38 6.87
CA VAL A 153 10.86 -1.04 6.95
C VAL A 153 10.69 -2.55 7.05
N TYR A 154 9.71 -3.04 7.79
CA TYR A 154 9.40 -4.47 7.87
C TYR A 154 9.04 -5.07 6.51
N SER A 155 8.08 -4.48 5.80
CA SER A 155 7.56 -4.99 4.52
C SER A 155 8.62 -4.98 3.43
N PHE A 156 9.54 -4.01 3.47
CA PHE A 156 10.52 -3.76 2.42
C PHE A 156 11.94 -4.23 2.75
N SER A 157 12.23 -4.57 4.01
CA SER A 157 13.50 -5.21 4.42
C SER A 157 13.83 -6.42 3.56
N THR A 158 12.80 -7.15 3.14
CA THR A 158 12.93 -8.37 2.34
C THR A 158 13.32 -8.08 0.90
N LEU A 159 12.96 -6.92 0.33
CA LEU A 159 13.45 -6.53 -1.01
C LEU A 159 14.96 -6.28 -1.01
N ILE A 160 15.49 -5.78 0.12
CA ILE A 160 16.94 -5.57 0.32
C ILE A 160 17.63 -6.92 0.49
N HIS A 161 17.07 -7.82 1.31
CA HIS A 161 17.67 -9.12 1.60
C HIS A 161 17.59 -10.10 0.42
N LEU A 162 16.49 -10.08 -0.34
CA LEU A 162 16.30 -10.90 -1.54
C LEU A 162 17.00 -10.33 -2.78
N ARG A 163 17.82 -9.26 -2.68
CA ARG A 163 18.61 -8.75 -3.81
C ARG A 163 19.47 -9.85 -4.43
N ASP A 164 20.05 -10.71 -3.60
CA ASP A 164 21.05 -11.69 -4.01
C ASP A 164 20.47 -13.06 -4.39
N GLN A 165 19.16 -13.26 -4.21
CA GLN A 165 18.47 -14.55 -4.44
C GLN A 165 17.47 -14.51 -5.61
N ARG A 166 17.50 -13.48 -6.47
CA ARG A 166 16.54 -13.33 -7.58
C ARG A 166 16.93 -14.20 -8.76
N HIS A 167 16.24 -15.33 -8.89
CA HIS A 167 16.45 -16.28 -9.97
C HIS A 167 15.33 -16.27 -11.04
N HIS A 168 14.22 -15.54 -10.83
CA HIS A 168 13.06 -15.55 -11.74
C HIS A 168 12.52 -14.15 -12.08
N GLN A 169 12.16 -13.94 -13.36
CA GLN A 169 11.56 -12.69 -13.89
C GLN A 169 10.27 -12.26 -13.17
N GLY A 170 9.47 -13.19 -12.65
CA GLY A 170 8.27 -12.85 -11.86
C GLY A 170 8.59 -12.08 -10.58
N GLN A 171 9.73 -12.37 -9.94
CA GLN A 171 10.16 -11.72 -8.70
C GLN A 171 10.72 -10.31 -8.94
N SER A 172 11.36 -10.04 -10.10
CA SER A 172 11.86 -8.71 -10.44
C SER A 172 10.72 -7.73 -10.74
N ARG A 173 9.66 -8.17 -11.43
CA ARG A 173 8.47 -7.35 -11.70
C ARG A 173 7.68 -7.05 -10.42
N ALA A 174 7.48 -8.04 -9.55
CA ALA A 174 6.83 -7.82 -8.24
C ALA A 174 7.63 -6.84 -7.37
N THR A 175 8.97 -6.93 -7.40
CA THR A 175 9.86 -5.98 -6.71
C THR A 175 9.72 -4.57 -7.28
N ALA A 176 9.73 -4.41 -8.61
CA ALA A 176 9.52 -3.11 -9.27
C ALA A 176 8.19 -2.46 -8.87
N LEU A 177 7.10 -3.24 -8.86
CA LEU A 177 5.80 -2.78 -8.38
C LEU A 177 5.85 -2.36 -6.91
N GLY A 178 6.50 -3.15 -6.05
CA GLY A 178 6.71 -2.84 -4.64
C GLY A 178 7.46 -1.52 -4.45
N VAL A 179 8.55 -1.31 -5.19
CA VAL A 179 9.36 -0.07 -5.11
C VAL A 179 8.56 1.14 -5.62
N TRP A 180 7.77 1.00 -6.68
CA TRP A 180 6.92 2.09 -7.17
C TRP A 180 5.94 2.59 -6.10
N PHE A 181 5.16 1.69 -5.51
CA PHE A 181 4.21 2.05 -4.47
C PHE A 181 4.90 2.57 -3.21
N LEU A 182 6.08 2.04 -2.89
CA LEU A 182 6.93 2.54 -1.81
C LEU A 182 7.39 3.98 -2.05
N SER A 183 7.84 4.32 -3.26
CA SER A 183 8.29 5.66 -3.58
C SER A 183 7.15 6.68 -3.48
N ILE A 184 5.96 6.32 -3.96
CA ILE A 184 4.76 7.14 -3.79
C ILE A 184 4.51 7.35 -2.29
N GLN A 185 4.40 6.28 -1.51
CA GLN A 185 4.10 6.36 -0.08
C GLN A 185 5.12 7.22 0.67
N ALA A 186 6.42 7.05 0.39
CA ALA A 186 7.48 7.82 1.03
C ALA A 186 7.38 9.32 0.73
N ILE A 187 7.12 9.70 -0.53
CA ILE A 187 6.91 11.10 -0.91
C ILE A 187 5.73 11.70 -0.15
N TRP A 188 4.62 10.97 -0.07
CA TRP A 188 3.42 11.45 0.62
C TRP A 188 3.63 11.58 2.12
N TYR A 189 4.37 10.68 2.77
CA TYR A 189 4.73 10.85 4.17
C TYR A 189 5.60 12.07 4.44
N LEU A 190 6.52 12.41 3.54
CA LEU A 190 7.29 13.65 3.69
C LEU A 190 6.38 14.88 3.60
N LEU A 191 5.41 14.87 2.67
CA LEU A 191 4.43 15.95 2.54
C LEU A 191 3.51 16.05 3.76
N PHE A 192 2.99 14.91 4.26
CA PHE A 192 2.18 14.90 5.48
C PHE A 192 2.99 15.37 6.68
N GLY A 193 4.22 14.87 6.84
CA GLY A 193 5.14 15.30 7.89
C GLY A 193 5.37 16.81 7.85
N ALA A 194 5.61 17.39 6.68
CA ALA A 194 5.77 18.84 6.51
C ALA A 194 4.49 19.61 6.91
N LEU A 195 3.31 19.13 6.51
CA LEU A 195 2.01 19.72 6.88
C LEU A 195 1.78 19.71 8.40
N TYR A 196 2.01 18.56 9.06
CA TYR A 196 1.83 18.43 10.50
C TYR A 196 2.87 19.25 11.28
N ILE A 197 4.14 19.25 10.86
CA ILE A 197 5.18 20.10 11.47
C ILE A 197 4.80 21.57 11.34
N TRP A 198 4.37 22.02 10.17
CA TRP A 198 3.87 23.38 9.99
C TRP A 198 2.76 23.70 10.99
N PHE A 199 1.74 22.83 11.08
CA PHE A 199 0.60 23.01 11.99
C PHE A 199 1.03 23.04 13.47
N PHE A 200 2.06 22.27 13.87
CA PHE A 200 2.56 22.29 15.24
C PHE A 200 3.09 23.65 15.68
N PHE A 201 3.44 24.55 14.75
CA PHE A 201 3.85 25.92 15.05
C PHE A 201 2.75 26.96 14.87
N GLN A 202 1.54 26.56 14.45
CA GLN A 202 0.40 27.45 14.26
C GLN A 202 -0.57 27.43 15.44
N ASP A 203 -1.50 28.39 15.45
CA ASP A 203 -2.64 28.41 16.35
C ASP A 203 -3.67 27.33 16.00
N TRP A 204 -4.39 26.84 17.01
CA TRP A 204 -5.41 25.80 16.83
C TRP A 204 -6.57 26.20 15.93
N SER A 205 -6.82 27.51 15.79
CA SER A 205 -7.79 28.04 14.82
C SER A 205 -7.42 27.72 13.36
N LYS A 206 -6.19 27.29 13.08
CA LYS A 206 -5.76 26.82 11.76
C LYS A 206 -5.99 25.33 11.55
N LEU A 207 -6.61 24.61 12.49
CA LEU A 207 -6.89 23.19 12.37
C LEU A 207 -7.73 22.90 11.11
N SER A 208 -8.82 23.63 10.87
CA SER A 208 -9.68 23.43 9.69
C SER A 208 -8.92 23.60 8.37
N VAL A 209 -7.97 24.55 8.32
CA VAL A 209 -7.10 24.77 7.15
C VAL A 209 -6.17 23.57 6.96
N MET A 210 -5.52 23.10 8.03
CA MET A 210 -4.70 21.90 7.99
C MET A 210 -5.52 20.68 7.53
N LEU A 211 -6.74 20.53 8.02
CA LEU A 211 -7.66 19.45 7.66
C LEU A 211 -8.04 19.51 6.18
N ALA A 212 -8.32 20.69 5.63
CA ALA A 212 -8.61 20.84 4.20
C ALA A 212 -7.43 20.34 3.34
N PHE A 213 -6.19 20.69 3.71
CA PHE A 213 -5.01 20.16 3.02
C PHE A 213 -4.85 18.65 3.23
N ASP A 214 -5.03 18.14 4.45
CA ASP A 214 -4.94 16.70 4.75
C ASP A 214 -5.93 15.87 3.92
N TYR A 215 -7.18 16.34 3.79
CA TYR A 215 -8.23 15.74 2.95
C TYR A 215 -7.86 15.73 1.46
N ILE A 216 -7.40 16.87 0.92
CA ILE A 216 -6.94 16.94 -0.48
C ILE A 216 -5.78 15.97 -0.72
N MET A 217 -4.81 15.93 0.19
CA MET A 217 -3.64 15.05 0.08
C MET A 217 -4.03 13.58 0.16
N ARG A 218 -4.92 13.20 1.10
CA ARG A 218 -5.47 11.84 1.19
C ARG A 218 -6.21 11.44 -0.09
N SER A 219 -7.02 12.33 -0.64
CA SER A 219 -7.74 12.10 -1.90
C SER A 219 -6.79 11.95 -3.09
N LEU A 220 -5.74 12.77 -3.19
CA LEU A 220 -4.69 12.62 -4.21
C LEU A 220 -3.95 11.29 -4.08
N LEU A 221 -3.62 10.87 -2.86
CA LEU A 221 -2.97 9.58 -2.61
C LEU A 221 -3.85 8.42 -3.09
N CYS A 222 -5.15 8.45 -2.77
CA CYS A 222 -6.09 7.42 -3.23
C CYS A 222 -6.26 7.42 -4.74
N LEU A 223 -6.26 8.60 -5.35
CA LEU A 223 -6.24 8.73 -6.80
C LEU A 223 -4.98 8.06 -7.36
N MET A 224 -3.79 8.32 -6.82
CA MET A 224 -2.56 7.69 -7.32
C MET A 224 -2.56 6.16 -7.18
N PHE A 225 -3.14 5.61 -6.10
CA PHE A 225 -3.24 4.17 -5.91
C PHE A 225 -4.33 3.47 -6.72
N ALA A 226 -5.33 4.19 -7.23
CA ALA A 226 -6.43 3.57 -7.98
C ALA A 226 -6.02 3.14 -9.40
N TRP A 227 -4.97 3.75 -9.96
CA TRP A 227 -4.45 3.44 -11.30
C TRP A 227 -3.25 2.49 -11.22
N PRO A 228 -3.11 1.59 -12.21
CA PRO A 228 -1.90 0.79 -12.33
C PRO A 228 -0.70 1.72 -12.59
N PRO A 229 0.50 1.34 -12.12
CA PRO A 229 1.73 2.03 -12.52
C PRO A 229 1.92 1.98 -14.03
N PRO A 230 2.57 2.99 -14.64
CA PRO A 230 2.91 2.96 -16.06
C PRO A 230 3.81 1.75 -16.39
N ASP A 231 3.42 0.94 -17.37
CA ASP A 231 4.14 -0.30 -17.71
C ASP A 231 5.58 -0.04 -18.11
N CYS A 232 5.88 1.06 -18.82
CA CYS A 232 7.24 1.42 -19.22
C CYS A 232 8.20 1.61 -18.02
N ILE A 233 7.69 2.13 -16.89
CA ILE A 233 8.49 2.33 -15.67
C ILE A 233 8.75 0.97 -15.02
N ILE A 234 7.73 0.12 -14.95
CA ILE A 234 7.85 -1.21 -14.35
C ILE A 234 8.76 -2.10 -15.17
N GLU A 235 8.64 -2.09 -16.49
CA GLU A 235 9.53 -2.79 -17.42
C GLU A 235 10.96 -2.30 -17.23
N PHE A 236 11.20 -1.00 -17.29
CA PHE A 236 12.52 -0.41 -17.06
C PHE A 236 13.13 -0.84 -15.72
N MET A 237 12.37 -0.76 -14.62
CA MET A 237 12.85 -1.16 -13.29
C MET A 237 13.10 -2.67 -13.21
N SER A 238 12.21 -3.48 -13.77
CA SER A 238 12.32 -4.94 -13.73
C SER A 238 13.50 -5.46 -14.56
N GLU A 239 13.75 -4.87 -15.73
CA GLU A 239 14.78 -5.29 -16.68
C GLU A 239 16.16 -4.73 -16.35
N ARG A 240 16.24 -3.44 -15.95
CA ARG A 240 17.54 -2.76 -15.80
C ARG A 240 18.05 -2.68 -14.37
N LEU A 241 17.16 -2.57 -13.38
CA LEU A 241 17.55 -2.43 -11.98
C LEU A 241 17.56 -3.76 -11.24
N PHE A 242 16.70 -4.70 -11.65
CA PHE A 242 16.41 -5.90 -10.87
C PHE A 242 16.59 -7.22 -11.63
N ASN A 243 17.00 -7.19 -12.90
CA ASN A 243 17.36 -8.39 -13.64
C ASN A 243 18.85 -8.70 -13.44
N THR A 244 19.13 -9.85 -12.83
CA THR A 244 20.48 -10.30 -12.43
C THR A 244 21.32 -10.82 -13.60
N GLU A 245 20.83 -10.75 -14.84
CA GLU A 245 21.60 -11.18 -16.03
C GLU A 245 22.79 -10.24 -16.36
N THR A 246 22.80 -9.02 -15.82
CA THR A 246 23.91 -8.08 -16.05
C THR A 246 25.16 -8.39 -15.22
N TYR A 247 25.12 -9.30 -14.23
CA TYR A 247 26.27 -9.62 -13.38
C TYR A 247 27.07 -10.86 -13.81
N GLN A 248 26.55 -11.72 -14.70
CA GLN A 248 27.32 -12.87 -15.21
C GLN A 248 28.22 -12.55 -16.41
N ALA A 249 28.11 -11.36 -17.02
CA ALA A 249 28.99 -10.95 -18.11
C ALA A 249 30.40 -10.54 -17.64
N THR A 250 30.56 -10.05 -16.40
CA THR A 250 31.85 -9.57 -15.89
C THR A 250 32.67 -10.66 -15.18
N PHE A 251 32.07 -11.80 -14.85
CA PHE A 251 32.79 -12.93 -14.24
C PHE A 251 33.21 -14.02 -15.25
N LYS A 252 32.88 -13.83 -16.54
CA LYS A 252 33.24 -14.75 -17.63
C LYS A 252 34.50 -14.36 -18.41
N ASP A 253 35.28 -13.42 -17.88
CA ASP A 253 36.56 -12.99 -18.48
C ASP A 253 37.80 -13.40 -17.66
N ASN A 254 37.63 -14.22 -16.61
CA ASN A 254 38.74 -14.88 -15.93
C ASN A 254 38.71 -16.39 -16.21
N THR A 255 39.42 -16.76 -17.27
CA THR A 255 40.05 -18.06 -17.56
C THR A 255 39.94 -19.15 -16.49
N ILE A 256 39.20 -20.22 -16.81
CA ILE A 256 39.46 -21.59 -16.33
C ILE A 256 39.29 -22.54 -17.54
N PRO A 257 40.17 -23.54 -17.73
CA PRO A 257 40.34 -24.24 -19.01
C PRO A 257 39.16 -25.14 -19.38
N ILE A 258 38.99 -25.27 -20.69
CA ILE A 258 38.11 -26.21 -21.39
C ILE A 258 38.56 -27.63 -21.03
N ASP A 259 37.80 -28.35 -20.19
CA ASP A 259 37.85 -29.84 -20.16
C ASP A 259 36.62 -30.54 -19.55
N THR A 260 35.52 -29.84 -19.27
CA THR A 260 34.29 -30.46 -18.71
C THR A 260 33.04 -30.27 -19.57
N LEU A 261 33.21 -30.09 -20.89
CA LEU A 261 32.09 -29.93 -21.84
C LEU A 261 31.56 -31.24 -22.45
N SER A 262 31.88 -32.40 -21.88
CA SER A 262 31.40 -33.72 -22.37
C SER A 262 30.36 -34.39 -21.48
N ALA A 263 30.08 -33.89 -20.27
CA ALA A 263 29.13 -34.51 -19.33
C ALA A 263 27.71 -33.88 -19.33
N SER A 264 27.52 -32.71 -19.94
CA SER A 264 26.24 -31.99 -19.89
C SER A 264 25.27 -32.29 -21.05
N LYS A 265 25.77 -32.80 -22.19
CA LYS A 265 24.91 -33.15 -23.34
C LYS A 265 24.10 -34.44 -23.15
N THR A 266 24.42 -35.27 -22.16
CA THR A 266 23.71 -36.54 -21.91
C THR A 266 22.51 -36.36 -20.98
N ALA A 267 22.47 -35.34 -20.13
CA ALA A 267 21.37 -35.12 -19.17
C ALA A 267 20.12 -34.47 -19.79
N ILE A 268 20.28 -33.69 -20.87
CA ILE A 268 19.17 -33.01 -21.55
C ILE A 268 18.40 -33.96 -22.48
N SER A 269 19.02 -35.08 -22.88
CA SER A 269 18.36 -36.08 -23.75
C SER A 269 17.45 -37.05 -22.99
N TYR A 270 17.66 -37.27 -21.69
CA TYR A 270 16.82 -38.21 -20.90
C TYR A 270 15.50 -37.59 -20.41
N GLY A 271 15.47 -36.28 -20.15
CA GLY A 271 14.24 -35.58 -19.71
C GLY A 271 13.18 -35.41 -20.80
N HIS A 272 13.59 -35.29 -22.07
CA HIS A 272 12.65 -35.14 -23.19
C HIS A 272 12.07 -36.45 -23.71
N GLN A 273 12.66 -37.60 -23.37
CA GLN A 273 12.17 -38.92 -23.78
C GLN A 273 11.02 -39.40 -22.87
N GLN A 274 11.12 -39.21 -21.54
CA GLN A 274 10.08 -39.64 -20.59
C GLN A 274 8.75 -38.87 -20.71
N GLN A 275 8.77 -37.62 -21.19
CA GLN A 275 7.55 -36.83 -21.36
C GLN A 275 6.79 -37.14 -22.67
N LYS A 276 7.43 -37.83 -23.62
CA LYS A 276 6.77 -38.30 -24.85
C LYS A 276 6.13 -39.68 -24.69
N ASP A 277 6.73 -40.56 -23.88
CA ASP A 277 6.19 -41.91 -23.66
C ASP A 277 4.97 -41.93 -22.70
N ALA A 278 4.86 -40.95 -21.78
CA ALA A 278 3.71 -40.82 -20.89
C ALA A 278 2.42 -40.30 -21.59
N LYS A 279 2.53 -39.74 -22.80
CA LYS A 279 1.38 -39.26 -23.60
C LYS A 279 0.89 -40.27 -24.64
N GLN A 280 1.58 -41.40 -24.82
CA GLN A 280 1.26 -42.42 -25.83
C GLN A 280 0.60 -43.70 -25.26
N LEU A 281 0.56 -43.85 -23.93
CA LEU A 281 -0.13 -44.94 -23.23
C LEU A 281 -1.35 -44.37 -22.50
N GLY A 282 -2.50 -44.37 -23.18
CA GLY A 282 -3.77 -43.91 -22.62
C GLY A 282 -4.16 -44.70 -21.37
N PHE A 283 -3.86 -44.15 -20.19
CA PHE A 283 -4.30 -44.65 -18.90
C PHE A 283 -5.32 -43.69 -18.31
N GLU A 284 -6.60 -44.02 -18.49
CA GLU A 284 -7.70 -43.55 -17.66
C GLU A 284 -7.66 -44.28 -16.30
N GLY A 285 -7.86 -43.55 -15.20
CA GLY A 285 -8.45 -44.12 -13.98
C GLY A 285 -7.59 -44.18 -12.70
N CYS A 286 -8.03 -43.39 -11.71
CA CYS A 286 -8.00 -43.61 -10.26
C CYS A 286 -6.68 -43.86 -9.52
N THR A 287 -6.23 -42.83 -8.80
CA THR A 287 -5.84 -42.97 -7.37
C THR A 287 -6.31 -41.74 -6.59
N ASN A 288 -7.15 -42.00 -5.58
CA ASN A 288 -7.53 -41.06 -4.55
C ASN A 288 -6.32 -40.77 -3.67
N ASP A 289 -5.95 -39.50 -3.56
CA ASP A 289 -5.30 -38.94 -2.38
C ASP A 289 -6.23 -37.83 -1.86
N ASP A 290 -7.08 -38.23 -0.91
CA ASP A 290 -7.69 -37.31 0.05
C ASP A 290 -6.61 -36.77 0.99
N ASP A 291 -6.86 -35.60 1.55
CA ASP A 291 -6.09 -34.86 2.57
C ASP A 291 -4.97 -33.92 2.07
N LEU A 292 -5.35 -32.70 1.68
CA LEU A 292 -4.98 -31.47 2.44
C LEU A 292 -5.59 -30.20 1.81
N GLU A 293 -6.53 -29.63 2.55
CA GLU A 293 -6.95 -28.22 2.57
C GLU A 293 -7.58 -27.58 1.31
N GLU A 294 -8.90 -27.77 1.22
CA GLU A 294 -9.87 -26.71 1.54
C GLU A 294 -9.71 -25.35 0.82
N GLY A 295 -10.67 -25.08 -0.06
CA GLY A 295 -10.84 -23.82 -0.76
C GLY A 295 -10.78 -22.61 0.18
N ARG A 296 -9.78 -21.77 -0.01
CA ARG A 296 -9.76 -20.41 0.51
C ARG A 296 -10.04 -19.43 -0.62
N PRO A 297 -11.06 -18.55 -0.49
CA PRO A 297 -11.24 -17.48 -1.46
C PRO A 297 -10.00 -16.60 -1.39
N ASP A 298 -9.24 -16.52 -2.48
CA ASP A 298 -8.00 -15.77 -2.50
C ASP A 298 -8.26 -14.26 -2.40
N ILE A 299 -7.81 -13.70 -1.26
CA ILE A 299 -7.89 -12.32 -0.75
C ILE A 299 -7.58 -11.22 -1.77
N PHE A 300 -6.42 -11.14 -2.44
CA PHE A 300 -6.05 -9.85 -3.05
C PHE A 300 -5.18 -9.87 -4.33
N PHE A 301 -4.65 -11.00 -4.82
CA PHE A 301 -3.81 -11.02 -6.04
C PHE A 301 -3.90 -12.26 -6.96
N SER A 302 -4.73 -13.27 -6.69
CA SER A 302 -5.01 -14.29 -7.73
C SER A 302 -6.32 -13.94 -8.46
N SER A 303 -6.18 -13.04 -9.43
CA SER A 303 -7.03 -13.01 -10.63
C SER A 303 -6.45 -11.96 -11.55
N ASN A 304 -5.70 -12.44 -12.54
CA ASN A 304 -5.23 -11.70 -13.71
C ASN A 304 -3.99 -10.80 -13.51
N ILE A 305 -2.86 -11.41 -13.12
CA ILE A 305 -1.59 -11.15 -13.83
C ILE A 305 -1.50 -12.19 -14.98
N ALA A 306 -2.53 -12.21 -15.82
CA ALA A 306 -2.43 -12.70 -17.18
C ALA A 306 -2.34 -11.42 -18.01
N ILE A 307 -1.15 -11.18 -18.54
CA ILE A 307 -0.93 -10.20 -19.58
C ILE A 307 -1.88 -10.57 -20.71
N VAL A 308 -2.89 -9.74 -20.97
CA VAL A 308 -3.61 -9.79 -22.24
C VAL A 308 -2.57 -9.37 -23.28
N SER A 309 -2.00 -10.38 -23.95
CA SER A 309 -1.28 -10.19 -25.21
C SER A 309 -2.23 -9.49 -26.17
N PRO A 310 -1.85 -8.40 -26.83
CA PRO A 310 -2.62 -7.87 -27.93
C PRO A 310 -2.51 -8.86 -29.09
N ASP A 311 -3.53 -9.67 -29.30
CA ASP A 311 -3.71 -10.34 -30.58
C ASP A 311 -3.91 -9.27 -31.66
N LYS A 312 -2.97 -9.24 -32.59
CA LYS A 312 -3.09 -8.70 -33.95
C LYS A 312 -2.31 -9.63 -34.88
N PRO A 313 -2.73 -9.80 -36.14
CA PRO A 313 -3.48 -8.85 -36.97
C PRO A 313 -4.99 -9.07 -37.02
#